data_AF-A0A0Z8GII2-F1
#
_entry.id   AF-A0A0Z8GII2-F1
#
_cell.length_a   1.000
_cell.length_b   1.000
_cell.length_c   1.000
_cell.angle_alpha   90.00
_cell.angle_beta   90.00
_cell.angle_gamma   90.00
#
_symmetry.space_group_name_H-M   'P 1'
#
loop_
_entity.id
_entity.type
_entity.pdbx_description
1 polymer ?
#
loop_
_entity_poly.entity_id
_entity_poly.type
_entity_poly.pdbx_seq_one_letter_code
_entity_poly.pdbx_strand_id
1 'polypeptide(L)'
;MRKYLYMTRLTMMNAMQYKAFFLATFVSLAVKILVALYVWKTIFFTQSEVNGFTLQTFTTYIIFANLLASLNSFSLGEDLSYSILKGSIAGEFLRPYSFILALFFKDLGNKLLELIKFAIVFIGILLVHQDFYLPDGKTILLFLVSSILGMFIVQLLDMAFGFLAFFTVNAWGVMLLRMGLFNLASGALLPLSFYPQAVENFLKLLPYNYAVNVPVSILLGQESNLTALGLQVIWIPILACFIAALWSQAKRRIVIFGG
;
A
#
# COMPACT_ATOMS: atom_id res chain seq x y z
N MET A 1 -7.07 12.09 20.91
CA MET A 1 -7.78 11.43 19.80
C MET A 1 -8.54 12.38 18.89
N ARG A 2 -9.43 13.26 19.39
CA ARG A 2 -10.23 14.19 18.55
C ARG A 2 -9.41 14.99 17.51
N LYS A 3 -8.25 15.53 17.90
CA LYS A 3 -7.36 16.29 17.01
C LYS A 3 -6.86 15.47 15.79
N TYR A 4 -6.58 14.18 15.98
CA TYR A 4 -6.07 13.32 14.91
C TYR A 4 -7.19 12.88 13.95
N LEU A 5 -8.39 12.60 14.47
CA LEU A 5 -9.57 12.36 13.63
C LEU A 5 -9.95 13.58 12.80
N TYR A 6 -9.74 14.79 13.34
CA TYR A 6 -9.92 16.02 12.58
C TYR A 6 -8.94 16.11 11.40
N MET A 7 -7.69 15.67 11.56
CA MET A 7 -6.70 15.62 10.47
C MET A 7 -7.13 14.65 9.36
N THR A 8 -7.64 13.46 9.72
CA THR A 8 -8.23 12.52 8.75
C THR A 8 -9.34 13.20 7.95
N ARG A 9 -10.30 13.84 8.62
CA ARG A 9 -11.40 14.56 7.97
C ARG A 9 -10.91 15.69 7.08
N LEU A 10 -9.97 16.50 7.54
CA LEU A 10 -9.39 17.61 6.79
C LEU A 10 -8.74 17.11 5.49
N THR A 11 -8.01 15.99 5.58
CA THR A 11 -7.36 15.37 4.42
C THR A 11 -8.40 14.93 3.38
N MET A 12 -9.48 14.31 3.84
CA MET A 12 -10.57 13.91 2.96
C MET A 12 -11.24 15.11 2.29
N MET A 13 -11.50 16.19 3.05
CA MET A 13 -12.10 17.41 2.53
C MET A 13 -11.20 18.09 1.49
N ASN A 14 -9.89 18.18 1.75
CA ASN A 14 -8.92 18.74 0.81
C ASN A 14 -8.86 17.93 -0.49
N ALA A 15 -8.85 16.59 -0.41
CA ALA A 15 -8.84 15.74 -1.59
C ALA A 15 -10.13 15.87 -2.42
N MET A 16 -11.29 16.03 -1.77
CA MET A 16 -12.58 16.22 -2.45
C MET A 16 -12.79 17.64 -3.00
N GLN A 17 -12.03 18.63 -2.51
CA GLN A 17 -12.10 20.00 -3.02
C GLN A 17 -11.64 20.07 -4.49
N TYR A 18 -10.62 19.30 -4.86
CA TYR A 18 -10.12 19.19 -6.22
C TYR A 18 -10.90 18.14 -7.02
N LYS A 19 -12.18 18.42 -7.29
CA LYS A 19 -13.11 17.48 -7.94
C LYS A 19 -12.58 16.88 -9.25
N ALA A 20 -11.92 17.69 -10.09
CA ALA A 20 -11.35 17.22 -11.36
C ALA A 20 -10.24 16.18 -11.15
N PHE A 21 -9.35 16.41 -10.17
CA PHE A 21 -8.30 15.46 -9.82
C PHE A 21 -8.88 14.18 -9.21
N PHE A 22 -9.86 14.33 -8.31
CA PHE A 22 -10.58 13.19 -7.74
C PHE A 22 -11.22 12.31 -8.83
N LEU A 23 -11.96 12.93 -9.77
CA LEU A 23 -12.57 12.21 -10.91
C LEU A 23 -11.53 11.57 -11.82
N ALA A 24 -10.42 12.26 -12.11
CA ALA A 24 -9.34 11.70 -12.92
C ALA A 24 -8.72 10.46 -12.28
N THR A 25 -8.42 10.49 -10.98
CA THR A 25 -7.88 9.32 -10.25
C THR A 25 -8.89 8.19 -10.14
N PHE A 26 -10.17 8.51 -10.01
CA PHE A 26 -11.25 7.54 -10.02
C PHE A 26 -11.37 6.81 -11.36
N VAL A 27 -11.41 7.56 -12.47
CA VAL A 27 -11.45 6.98 -13.82
C VAL A 27 -10.18 6.20 -14.11
N SER A 28 -9.02 6.71 -13.70
CA SER A 28 -7.74 6.01 -13.86
C SER A 28 -7.74 4.64 -13.17
N LEU A 29 -8.28 4.55 -11.95
CA LEU A 29 -8.41 3.28 -11.23
C LEU A 29 -9.31 2.29 -11.99
N ALA A 30 -10.47 2.75 -12.47
CA ALA A 30 -11.39 1.91 -13.23
C ALA A 30 -10.76 1.40 -14.53
N VAL A 31 -10.14 2.29 -15.31
CA VAL A 31 -9.45 1.94 -16.56
C VAL A 31 -8.31 0.97 -16.30
N LYS A 32 -7.50 1.19 -15.27
CA LYS A 32 -6.38 0.31 -14.92
C LYS A 32 -6.85 -1.13 -14.67
N ILE A 33 -7.91 -1.30 -13.88
CA ILE A 33 -8.45 -2.63 -13.58
C ILE A 33 -9.08 -3.27 -14.82
N LEU A 34 -9.90 -2.53 -15.57
CA LEU A 34 -10.56 -3.04 -16.78
C LEU A 34 -9.54 -3.47 -17.84
N VAL A 35 -8.54 -2.65 -18.14
CA VAL A 35 -7.48 -2.98 -19.10
C VAL A 35 -6.77 -4.26 -18.68
N ALA A 36 -6.40 -4.39 -17.39
CA ALA A 36 -5.77 -5.62 -16.90
C ALA A 36 -6.68 -6.85 -17.09
N LEU A 37 -7.97 -6.75 -16.75
CA LEU A 37 -8.91 -7.85 -16.92
C LEU A 37 -9.07 -8.29 -18.38
N TYR A 38 -9.23 -7.35 -19.32
CA TYR A 38 -9.39 -7.69 -20.73
C TYR A 38 -8.12 -8.27 -21.35
N VAL A 39 -6.94 -7.74 -20.97
CA VAL A 39 -5.65 -8.29 -21.43
C VAL A 39 -5.48 -9.73 -20.96
N TRP A 40 -5.85 -10.05 -19.71
CA TRP A 40 -5.68 -11.41 -19.21
C TRP A 40 -6.78 -12.36 -19.71
N LYS A 41 -7.99 -11.86 -19.94
CA LYS A 41 -9.07 -12.65 -20.54
C LYS A 41 -8.68 -13.22 -21.92
N THR A 42 -7.92 -12.48 -22.73
CA THR A 42 -7.44 -12.98 -24.03
C THR A 42 -6.39 -14.07 -23.89
N ILE A 43 -5.52 -13.98 -22.88
CA ILE A 43 -4.52 -15.04 -22.59
C ILE A 43 -5.22 -16.33 -22.17
N PHE A 44 -6.16 -16.23 -21.22
CA PHE A 44 -6.95 -17.36 -20.71
C PHE A 44 -7.92 -17.94 -21.74
N PHE A 45 -8.15 -17.26 -22.88
CA PHE A 45 -8.88 -17.85 -24.01
C PHE A 45 -8.10 -18.99 -24.67
N THR A 46 -6.77 -18.95 -24.60
CA THR A 46 -5.88 -19.95 -25.20
C THR A 46 -5.41 -21.03 -24.21
N GLN A 47 -5.44 -20.73 -22.92
CA GLN A 47 -4.99 -21.62 -21.84
C GLN A 47 -6.01 -21.60 -20.70
N SER A 48 -6.46 -22.77 -20.24
CA SER A 48 -7.41 -22.88 -19.13
C SER A 48 -6.80 -22.49 -17.79
N GLU A 49 -5.49 -22.65 -17.64
CA GLU A 49 -4.75 -22.38 -16.40
C GLU A 49 -3.37 -21.80 -16.73
N VAL A 50 -2.94 -20.81 -15.94
CA VAL A 50 -1.62 -20.18 -16.07
C VAL A 50 -1.02 -20.03 -14.67
N ASN A 51 0.12 -20.69 -14.41
CA ASN A 51 0.84 -20.63 -13.12
C ASN A 51 -0.05 -20.89 -11.88
N GLY A 52 -0.97 -21.87 -11.95
CA GLY A 52 -1.86 -22.21 -10.84
C GLY A 52 -3.13 -21.36 -10.75
N PHE A 53 -3.34 -20.43 -11.69
CA PHE A 53 -4.52 -19.58 -11.73
C PHE A 53 -5.47 -19.99 -12.84
N THR A 54 -6.75 -20.07 -12.52
CA THR A 54 -7.86 -20.03 -13.48
C THR A 54 -8.26 -18.59 -13.76
N LEU A 55 -8.97 -18.32 -14.86
CA LEU A 55 -9.49 -16.98 -15.17
C LEU A 55 -10.27 -16.35 -13.99
N GLN A 56 -11.06 -17.15 -13.29
CA GLN A 56 -11.88 -16.69 -12.17
C GLN A 56 -11.03 -16.26 -10.97
N THR A 57 -10.06 -17.09 -10.58
CA THR A 57 -9.14 -16.76 -9.46
C THR A 57 -8.21 -15.60 -9.82
N PHE A 58 -7.76 -15.52 -11.07
CA PHE A 58 -6.92 -14.43 -11.56
C PHE A 58 -7.66 -13.08 -11.62
N THR A 59 -8.95 -13.11 -12.00
CA THR A 59 -9.82 -11.92 -11.98
C THR A 59 -9.96 -11.38 -10.55
N THR A 60 -10.22 -12.25 -9.58
CA THR A 60 -10.23 -11.88 -8.16
C THR A 60 -8.86 -11.33 -7.73
N TYR A 61 -7.76 -11.96 -8.15
CA TYR A 61 -6.42 -11.47 -7.84
C TYR A 61 -6.21 -10.03 -8.33
N ILE A 62 -6.45 -9.75 -9.62
CA ILE A 62 -6.24 -8.41 -10.20
C ILE A 62 -7.01 -7.34 -9.45
N ILE A 63 -8.29 -7.60 -9.17
CA ILE A 63 -9.19 -6.63 -8.55
C ILE A 63 -8.68 -6.26 -7.15
N PHE A 64 -8.42 -7.25 -6.30
CA PHE A 64 -8.01 -7.02 -4.92
C PHE A 64 -6.54 -6.60 -4.80
N ALA A 65 -5.66 -7.05 -5.70
CA ALA A 65 -4.28 -6.57 -5.75
C ALA A 65 -4.24 -5.07 -6.09
N ASN A 66 -5.07 -4.61 -7.03
CA ASN A 66 -5.17 -3.18 -7.35
C ASN A 66 -5.79 -2.35 -6.22
N LEU A 67 -6.76 -2.91 -5.48
CA LEU A 67 -7.27 -2.29 -4.26
C LEU A 67 -6.13 -2.04 -3.27
N LEU A 68 -5.43 -3.10 -2.88
CA LEU A 68 -4.37 -3.01 -1.87
C LEU A 68 -3.21 -2.14 -2.36
N ALA A 69 -2.88 -2.19 -3.65
CA ALA A 69 -1.89 -1.31 -4.25
C ALA A 69 -2.31 0.17 -4.17
N SER A 70 -3.58 0.49 -4.44
CA SER A 70 -4.10 1.86 -4.34
C SER A 70 -4.09 2.35 -2.90
N LEU A 71 -4.53 1.52 -1.94
CA LEU A 71 -4.47 1.85 -0.52
C LEU A 71 -3.03 2.11 -0.06
N ASN A 72 -2.08 1.32 -0.52
CA ASN A 72 -0.67 1.42 -0.15
C ASN A 72 0.15 2.36 -1.05
N SER A 73 -0.49 3.09 -1.96
CA SER A 73 0.19 4.02 -2.88
C SER A 73 0.56 5.35 -2.19
N PHE A 74 -0.21 5.76 -1.19
CA PHE A 74 0.04 6.96 -0.41
C PHE A 74 1.20 6.72 0.55
N SER A 75 2.18 7.62 0.51
CA SER A 75 3.42 7.48 1.28
C SER A 75 3.49 8.50 2.39
N LEU A 76 3.43 8.03 3.63
CA LEU A 76 3.85 8.80 4.81
C LEU A 76 5.28 9.33 4.66
N GLY A 77 6.12 8.56 3.96
CA GLY A 77 7.51 8.89 3.67
C GLY A 77 7.65 10.14 2.81
N GLU A 78 6.72 10.40 1.90
CA GLU A 78 6.75 11.57 1.02
C GLU A 78 6.55 12.85 1.84
N ASP A 79 5.46 12.92 2.61
CA ASP A 79 5.18 14.06 3.50
C ASP A 79 6.31 14.30 4.52
N LEU A 80 6.84 13.21 5.08
CA LEU A 80 7.98 13.23 6.00
C LEU A 80 9.23 13.79 5.31
N SER A 81 9.57 13.27 4.13
CA SER A 81 10.76 13.69 3.37
C SER A 81 10.71 15.17 2.98
N TYR A 82 9.56 15.66 2.53
CA TYR A 82 9.40 17.09 2.23
C TYR A 82 9.51 17.97 3.49
N SER A 83 8.96 17.52 4.62
CA SER A 83 9.05 18.24 5.89
C SER A 83 10.48 18.31 6.42
N ILE A 84 11.28 17.27 6.16
CA ILE A 84 12.71 17.23 6.47
C ILE A 84 13.48 18.23 5.60
N LEU A 85 13.30 18.15 4.27
CA LEU A 85 14.04 19.02 3.33
C LEU A 85 13.69 20.50 3.49
N LYS A 86 12.45 20.81 3.86
CA LYS A 86 12.00 22.19 4.12
C LYS A 86 12.38 22.71 5.52
N GLY A 87 12.95 21.88 6.40
CA GLY A 87 13.26 22.24 7.79
C GLY A 87 12.03 22.47 8.68
N SER A 88 10.81 22.35 8.15
CA SER A 88 9.57 22.55 8.90
C SER A 88 9.34 21.50 9.99
N ILE A 89 10.06 20.38 9.92
CA ILE A 89 9.99 19.31 10.92
C ILE A 89 10.31 19.80 12.35
N ALA A 90 11.21 20.80 12.51
CA ALA A 90 11.53 21.37 13.82
C ALA A 90 10.32 22.06 14.45
N GLY A 91 9.59 22.86 13.66
CA GLY A 91 8.35 23.51 14.10
C GLY A 91 7.23 22.51 14.41
N GLU A 92 7.17 21.39 13.68
CA GLU A 92 6.22 20.31 13.97
C GLU A 92 6.49 19.64 15.32
N PHE A 93 7.75 19.54 15.77
CA PHE A 93 8.09 19.01 17.10
C PHE A 93 7.74 19.96 18.26
N LEU A 94 7.60 21.26 18.00
CA LEU A 94 7.19 22.25 19.01
C LEU A 94 5.68 22.23 19.26
N ARG A 95 4.90 21.61 18.38
CA ARG A 95 3.44 21.56 18.52
C ARG A 95 3.03 20.49 19.56
N PRO A 96 1.93 20.69 20.29
CA PRO A 96 1.48 19.75 21.33
C PRO A 96 0.76 18.52 20.72
N TYR A 97 1.35 17.89 19.70
CA TYR A 97 0.91 16.61 19.13
C TYR A 97 2.09 15.82 18.57
N SER A 98 1.93 14.51 18.43
CA SER A 98 2.94 13.68 17.77
C SER A 98 2.83 13.83 16.26
N PHE A 99 3.88 14.35 15.63
CA PHE A 99 3.96 14.51 14.18
C PHE A 99 3.78 13.18 13.43
N ILE A 100 4.38 12.10 13.93
CA ILE A 100 4.27 10.76 13.32
C ILE A 100 2.81 10.27 13.36
N LEU A 101 2.12 10.44 14.49
CA LEU A 101 0.70 10.11 14.58
C LEU A 101 -0.15 11.00 13.66
N ALA A 102 0.17 12.29 13.53
CA ALA A 102 -0.52 13.18 12.61
C ALA A 102 -0.42 12.70 11.16
N LEU A 103 0.78 12.30 10.72
CA LEU A 103 0.99 11.72 9.39
C LEU A 103 0.17 10.43 9.21
N PHE A 104 0.20 9.52 10.19
CA PHE A 104 -0.58 8.28 10.13
C PHE A 104 -2.08 8.55 9.92
N PHE A 105 -2.65 9.50 10.66
CA PHE A 105 -4.08 9.84 10.52
C PHE A 105 -4.40 10.58 9.22
N LYS A 106 -3.44 11.31 8.64
CA LYS A 106 -3.55 11.89 7.29
C LYS A 106 -3.62 10.77 6.24
N ASP A 107 -2.69 9.82 6.29
CA ASP A 107 -2.67 8.66 5.39
C ASP A 107 -3.92 7.79 5.52
N LEU A 108 -4.41 7.60 6.75
CA LEU A 108 -5.70 6.94 6.99
C LEU A 108 -6.85 7.63 6.24
N GLY A 109 -6.86 8.97 6.18
CA GLY A 109 -7.87 9.73 5.45
C GLY A 109 -7.83 9.48 3.94
N ASN A 110 -6.62 9.42 3.37
CA ASN A 110 -6.44 9.07 1.95
C ASN A 110 -6.91 7.64 1.66
N LYS A 111 -6.55 6.68 2.52
CA LYS A 111 -6.95 5.28 2.39
C LYS A 111 -8.46 5.09 2.48
N LEU A 112 -9.15 5.81 3.37
CA LEU A 112 -10.61 5.78 3.43
C LEU A 112 -11.25 6.29 2.13
N LEU A 113 -10.70 7.33 1.50
CA LEU A 113 -11.19 7.80 0.20
C LEU A 113 -10.92 6.78 -0.91
N GLU A 114 -9.76 6.13 -0.92
CA GLU A 114 -9.48 5.05 -1.87
C GLU A 114 -10.41 3.86 -1.69
N LEU A 115 -10.74 3.48 -0.45
CA LEU A 115 -11.73 2.43 -0.18
C LEU A 115 -13.09 2.79 -0.78
N ILE A 116 -13.54 4.04 -0.62
CA ILE A 116 -14.80 4.51 -1.20
C ILE A 116 -14.74 4.46 -2.73
N LYS A 117 -13.67 4.99 -3.34
CA LYS A 117 -13.48 4.96 -4.80
C LYS A 117 -13.48 3.52 -5.32
N PHE A 118 -12.74 2.64 -4.67
CA PHE A 118 -12.68 1.24 -5.02
C PHE A 118 -14.04 0.56 -4.89
N ALA A 119 -14.79 0.80 -3.80
CA ALA A 119 -16.12 0.20 -3.62
C ALA A 119 -17.05 0.53 -4.79
N ILE A 120 -17.04 1.78 -5.26
CA ILE A 120 -17.83 2.20 -6.42
C ILE A 120 -17.35 1.52 -7.71
N VAL A 121 -16.04 1.49 -7.96
CA VAL A 121 -15.45 0.82 -9.15
C VAL A 121 -15.76 -0.69 -9.12
N PHE A 122 -15.64 -1.32 -7.96
CA PHE A 122 -15.90 -2.75 -7.77
C PHE A 122 -17.36 -3.09 -8.06
N ILE A 123 -18.32 -2.31 -7.54
CA ILE A 123 -19.74 -2.48 -7.88
C ILE A 123 -19.95 -2.35 -9.39
N GLY A 124 -19.32 -1.36 -10.04
CA GLY A 124 -19.40 -1.19 -11.49
C GLY A 124 -18.84 -2.40 -12.28
N ILE A 125 -17.73 -2.97 -11.82
CA ILE A 125 -17.14 -4.18 -12.42
C ILE A 125 -18.06 -5.38 -12.24
N LEU A 126 -18.66 -5.58 -11.06
CA LEU A 126 -19.57 -6.69 -10.79
C LEU A 126 -20.82 -6.70 -11.69
N LEU A 127 -21.26 -5.52 -12.16
CA LEU A 127 -22.38 -5.42 -13.11
C LEU A 127 -22.03 -5.96 -14.50
N VAL A 128 -20.74 -5.98 -14.87
CA VAL A 128 -20.26 -6.37 -16.21
C VAL A 128 -19.55 -7.73 -16.19
N HIS A 129 -18.91 -8.06 -15.07
CA HIS A 129 -18.12 -9.28 -14.88
C HIS A 129 -18.60 -10.03 -13.64
N GLN A 130 -19.30 -11.15 -13.86
CA GLN A 130 -19.78 -12.03 -12.78
C GLN A 130 -18.84 -13.21 -12.51
N ASP A 131 -17.85 -13.44 -13.39
CA ASP A 131 -16.89 -14.55 -13.28
C ASP A 131 -15.75 -14.22 -12.31
N PHE A 132 -16.06 -14.06 -11.02
CA PHE A 132 -15.05 -13.89 -9.97
C PHE A 132 -15.27 -14.91 -8.85
N TYR A 133 -14.18 -15.24 -8.15
CA TYR A 133 -14.24 -16.13 -7.00
C TYR A 133 -14.65 -15.33 -5.77
N LEU A 134 -15.78 -15.69 -5.15
CA LEU A 134 -16.23 -15.13 -3.88
C LEU A 134 -15.82 -16.08 -2.74
N PRO A 135 -14.92 -15.67 -1.83
CA PRO A 135 -14.48 -16.51 -0.72
C PRO A 135 -15.54 -16.62 0.37
N ASP A 136 -15.36 -17.59 1.27
CA ASP A 136 -16.16 -17.73 2.48
C ASP A 136 -15.88 -16.59 3.48
N GLY A 137 -16.84 -16.34 4.38
CA GLY A 137 -16.77 -15.21 5.32
C GLY A 137 -15.56 -15.25 6.25
N LYS A 138 -15.05 -16.44 6.60
CA LYS A 138 -13.84 -16.60 7.42
C LYS A 138 -12.60 -16.14 6.64
N THR A 139 -12.49 -16.51 5.37
CA THR A 139 -11.40 -16.09 4.50
C THR A 139 -11.41 -14.58 4.25
N ILE A 140 -12.58 -13.97 4.10
CA ILE A 140 -12.71 -12.51 4.00
C ILE A 140 -12.19 -11.84 5.28
N LEU A 141 -12.55 -12.35 6.46
CA LEU A 141 -12.06 -11.78 7.72
C LEU A 141 -10.52 -11.86 7.81
N LEU A 142 -9.94 -13.00 7.42
CA LEU A 142 -8.48 -13.21 7.44
C LEU A 142 -7.78 -12.31 6.43
N PHE A 143 -8.36 -12.12 5.24
CA PHE A 143 -7.91 -11.14 4.26
C PHE A 143 -7.90 -9.72 4.84
N LEU A 144 -8.96 -9.30 5.53
CA LEU A 144 -9.05 -7.97 6.13
C LEU A 144 -7.98 -7.76 7.20
N VAL A 145 -7.80 -8.74 8.10
CA VAL A 145 -6.76 -8.69 9.13
C VAL A 145 -5.37 -8.62 8.47
N SER A 146 -5.10 -9.48 7.50
CA SER A 146 -3.82 -9.50 6.76
C SER A 146 -3.56 -8.18 6.02
N SER A 147 -4.58 -7.60 5.42
CA SER A 147 -4.49 -6.31 4.71
C SER A 147 -4.16 -5.16 5.67
N ILE A 148 -4.73 -5.16 6.87
CA ILE A 148 -4.41 -4.16 7.90
C ILE A 148 -2.96 -4.32 8.38
N LEU A 149 -2.49 -5.55 8.63
CA LEU A 149 -1.10 -5.79 9.01
C LEU A 149 -0.13 -5.40 7.88
N GLY A 150 -0.44 -5.76 6.63
CA GLY A 150 0.30 -5.35 5.45
C GLY A 150 0.37 -3.84 5.28
N MET A 151 -0.72 -3.12 5.60
CA MET A 151 -0.76 -1.67 5.61
C MET A 151 0.24 -1.07 6.63
N PHE A 152 0.32 -1.62 7.84
CA PHE A 152 1.31 -1.19 8.84
C PHE A 152 2.74 -1.44 8.36
N ILE A 153 2.99 -2.60 7.74
CA ILE A 153 4.31 -2.93 7.17
C ILE A 153 4.73 -1.89 6.13
N VAL A 154 3.85 -1.54 5.19
CA VAL A 154 4.14 -0.53 4.17
C VAL A 154 4.38 0.84 4.79
N GLN A 155 3.56 1.26 5.74
CA GLN A 155 3.73 2.55 6.41
C GLN A 155 5.07 2.66 7.15
N LEU A 156 5.50 1.57 7.78
CA LEU A 156 6.81 1.49 8.42
C LEU A 156 7.94 1.63 7.37
N LEU A 157 7.86 0.88 6.27
CA LEU A 157 8.82 1.02 5.16
C LEU A 157 8.83 2.44 4.59
N ASP A 158 7.68 3.06 4.41
CA ASP A 158 7.56 4.43 3.92
C ASP A 158 8.24 5.43 4.85
N MET A 159 8.09 5.27 6.17
CA MET A 159 8.84 6.09 7.12
C MET A 159 10.35 5.88 7.00
N ALA A 160 10.81 4.65 6.80
CA ALA A 160 12.23 4.37 6.59
C ALA A 160 12.76 5.12 5.34
N PHE A 161 12.04 5.06 4.22
CA PHE A 161 12.38 5.84 3.03
C PHE A 161 12.28 7.35 3.27
N GLY A 162 11.27 7.83 4.00
CA GLY A 162 11.15 9.24 4.36
C GLY A 162 12.37 9.75 5.15
N PHE A 163 12.90 8.95 6.07
CA PHE A 163 14.12 9.29 6.82
C PHE A 163 15.39 9.32 5.97
N LEU A 164 15.44 8.62 4.82
CA LEU A 164 16.57 8.72 3.91
C LEU A 164 16.75 10.14 3.35
N ALA A 165 15.71 10.98 3.36
CA ALA A 165 15.80 12.38 2.96
C ALA A 165 16.76 13.20 3.82
N PHE A 166 17.04 12.78 5.07
CA PHE A 166 18.09 13.38 5.90
C PHE A 166 19.51 13.18 5.32
N PHE A 167 19.69 12.21 4.42
CA PHE A 167 20.99 11.83 3.87
C PHE A 167 21.12 12.16 2.39
N THR A 168 20.04 12.07 1.60
CA THR A 168 20.11 12.15 0.14
C THR A 168 19.79 13.53 -0.44
N VAL A 169 19.22 14.45 0.35
CA VAL A 169 18.75 15.79 -0.08
C VAL A 169 17.74 15.74 -1.26
N ASN A 170 17.26 14.55 -1.64
CA ASN A 170 16.38 14.33 -2.78
C ASN A 170 15.19 13.43 -2.39
N ALA A 171 14.10 14.06 -1.95
CA ALA A 171 12.88 13.37 -1.56
C ALA A 171 12.25 12.62 -2.75
N TRP A 172 12.21 13.26 -3.92
CA TRP A 172 11.56 12.69 -5.09
C TRP A 172 12.22 11.39 -5.55
N GLY A 173 13.55 11.37 -5.68
CA GLY A 173 14.28 10.18 -6.10
C GLY A 173 14.12 9.02 -5.12
N VAL A 174 14.11 9.30 -3.82
CA VAL A 174 13.88 8.28 -2.78
C VAL A 174 12.47 7.70 -2.86
N MET A 175 11.45 8.55 -3.06
CA MET A 175 10.08 8.08 -3.23
C MET A 175 9.88 7.30 -4.53
N LEU A 176 10.58 7.67 -5.61
CA LEU A 176 10.57 6.92 -6.86
C LEU A 176 11.15 5.50 -6.67
N LEU A 177 12.27 5.38 -5.95
CA LEU A 177 12.85 4.08 -5.59
C LEU A 177 11.90 3.23 -4.74
N ARG A 178 11.29 3.83 -3.71
CA ARG A 178 10.25 3.19 -2.89
C ARG A 178 9.13 2.64 -3.78
N MET A 179 8.62 3.44 -4.71
CA MET A 179 7.50 3.05 -5.56
C MET A 179 7.88 1.90 -6.50
N GLY A 180 9.08 1.93 -7.07
CA GLY A 180 9.61 0.84 -7.88
C GLY A 180 9.73 -0.47 -7.11
N LEU A 181 10.30 -0.43 -5.90
CA LEU A 181 10.43 -1.60 -5.03
C LEU A 181 9.07 -2.15 -4.61
N PHE A 182 8.13 -1.29 -4.24
CA PHE A 182 6.76 -1.71 -3.90
C PHE A 182 6.10 -2.41 -5.09
N ASN A 183 6.11 -1.80 -6.28
CA ASN A 183 5.44 -2.35 -7.46
C ASN A 183 6.02 -3.71 -7.88
N LEU A 184 7.34 -3.87 -7.78
CA LEU A 184 8.02 -5.10 -8.15
C LEU A 184 7.84 -6.22 -7.10
N ALA A 185 8.00 -5.90 -5.81
CA ALA A 185 8.07 -6.90 -4.74
C ALA A 185 6.73 -7.21 -4.05
N SER A 186 5.70 -6.38 -4.23
CA SER A 186 4.41 -6.59 -3.55
C SER A 186 3.50 -7.60 -4.22
N GLY A 187 3.69 -7.86 -5.52
CA GLY A 187 2.74 -8.61 -6.36
C GLY A 187 1.59 -7.76 -6.92
N ALA A 188 1.65 -6.43 -6.77
CA ALA A 188 0.63 -5.51 -7.31
C ALA A 188 0.62 -5.44 -8.84
N LEU A 189 1.79 -5.58 -9.50
CA LEU A 189 1.89 -5.57 -10.96
C LEU A 189 1.45 -6.91 -11.57
N LEU A 190 1.94 -8.01 -11.00
CA LEU A 190 1.60 -9.38 -11.34
C LEU A 190 1.82 -10.28 -10.11
N PRO A 191 1.13 -11.42 -9.98
CA PRO A 191 1.41 -12.37 -8.89
C PRO A 191 2.87 -12.77 -8.87
N LEU A 192 3.43 -12.97 -7.67
CA LEU A 192 4.85 -13.28 -7.54
C LEU A 192 5.23 -14.62 -8.20
N SER A 193 4.27 -15.54 -8.36
CA SER A 193 4.45 -16.83 -9.04
C SER A 193 4.73 -16.74 -10.54
N PHE A 194 4.58 -15.56 -11.14
CA PHE A 194 4.93 -15.33 -12.55
C PHE A 194 6.41 -14.97 -12.74
N TYR A 195 7.14 -14.68 -11.66
CA TYR A 195 8.57 -14.47 -11.74
C TYR A 195 9.33 -15.81 -11.77
N PRO A 196 10.57 -15.85 -12.30
CA PRO A 196 11.42 -17.03 -12.18
C PRO A 196 11.58 -17.43 -10.70
N GLN A 197 11.62 -18.74 -10.43
CA GLN A 197 11.55 -19.28 -9.06
C GLN A 197 12.57 -18.68 -8.08
N ALA A 198 13.80 -18.40 -8.53
CA ALA A 198 14.81 -17.76 -7.69
C ALA A 198 14.41 -16.33 -7.27
N VAL A 199 13.81 -15.57 -8.19
CA VAL A 199 13.34 -14.21 -7.93
C VAL A 199 12.10 -14.25 -7.05
N GLU A 200 11.14 -15.13 -7.35
CA GLU A 200 9.93 -15.32 -6.54
C GLU A 200 10.29 -15.60 -5.07
N ASN A 201 11.20 -16.56 -4.82
CA ASN A 201 11.64 -16.91 -3.47
C ASN A 201 12.25 -15.71 -2.74
N PHE A 202 13.06 -14.92 -3.42
CA PHE A 202 13.64 -13.70 -2.84
C PHE A 202 12.57 -12.64 -2.52
N LEU A 203 11.64 -12.39 -3.45
CA LEU A 203 10.58 -11.41 -3.26
C LEU A 203 9.62 -11.81 -2.14
N LYS A 204 9.33 -13.11 -1.97
CA LYS A 204 8.49 -13.63 -0.89
C LYS A 204 9.08 -13.38 0.51
N LEU A 205 10.40 -13.28 0.63
CA LEU A 205 11.08 -12.93 1.88
C LEU A 205 10.97 -11.44 2.22
N LEU A 206 10.76 -10.58 1.22
CA LEU A 206 10.67 -9.13 1.44
C LEU A 206 9.36 -8.75 2.15
N PRO A 207 9.39 -7.70 2.99
CA PRO A 207 8.21 -7.25 3.71
C PRO A 207 7.10 -6.75 2.77
N TYR A 208 7.42 -6.29 1.56
CA TYR A 208 6.44 -5.83 0.56
C TYR A 208 5.48 -6.93 0.09
N ASN A 209 5.91 -8.20 0.05
CA ASN A 209 5.06 -9.34 -0.29
C ASN A 209 3.81 -9.40 0.62
N TYR A 210 3.99 -9.04 1.89
CA TYR A 210 2.94 -9.05 2.89
C TYR A 210 1.91 -7.92 2.75
N ALA A 211 2.13 -6.97 1.85
CA ALA A 211 1.24 -5.84 1.62
C ALA A 211 0.11 -6.13 0.63
N VAL A 212 0.37 -6.99 -0.36
CA VAL A 212 -0.56 -7.24 -1.47
C VAL A 212 -0.67 -8.74 -1.76
N ASN A 213 0.41 -9.40 -2.17
CA ASN A 213 0.38 -10.80 -2.57
C ASN A 213 -0.13 -11.72 -1.45
N VAL A 214 0.41 -11.64 -0.23
CA VAL A 214 -0.03 -12.50 0.89
C VAL A 214 -1.52 -12.33 1.24
N PRO A 215 -2.06 -11.11 1.46
CA PRO A 215 -3.49 -10.94 1.67
C PRO A 215 -4.33 -11.53 0.53
N VAL A 216 -3.96 -11.28 -0.73
CA VAL A 216 -4.72 -11.77 -1.88
C VAL A 216 -4.63 -13.29 -2.01
N SER A 217 -3.48 -13.90 -1.72
CA SER A 217 -3.35 -15.37 -1.68
C SER A 217 -4.17 -16.01 -0.55
N ILE A 218 -4.28 -15.34 0.61
CA ILE A 218 -5.24 -15.73 1.67
C ILE A 218 -6.66 -15.67 1.14
N LEU A 219 -7.03 -14.58 0.44
CA LEU A 219 -8.36 -14.40 -0.14
C LEU A 219 -8.73 -15.53 -1.14
N LEU A 220 -7.74 -16.01 -1.89
CA LEU A 220 -7.90 -17.11 -2.85
C LEU A 220 -7.81 -18.51 -2.21
N GLY A 221 -7.55 -18.61 -0.91
CA GLY A 221 -7.38 -19.89 -0.22
C GLY A 221 -6.08 -20.64 -0.58
N GLN A 222 -5.10 -19.96 -1.16
CA GLN A 222 -3.84 -20.55 -1.63
C GLN A 222 -2.75 -20.63 -0.53
N GLU A 223 -2.89 -19.85 0.54
CA GLU A 223 -1.89 -19.72 1.60
C GLU A 223 -2.43 -20.16 2.98
N SER A 224 -1.54 -20.62 3.85
CA SER A 224 -1.90 -20.98 5.23
C SER A 224 -2.12 -19.72 6.08
N ASN A 225 -3.39 -19.37 6.24
CA ASN A 225 -3.84 -18.12 6.84
C ASN A 225 -3.18 -17.77 8.19
N LEU A 226 -2.91 -18.75 9.06
CA LEU A 226 -2.32 -18.48 10.39
C LEU A 226 -0.81 -18.23 10.34
N THR A 227 -0.08 -18.96 9.49
CA THR A 227 1.38 -18.80 9.36
C THR A 227 1.74 -17.46 8.73
N ALA A 228 1.00 -17.07 7.68
CA ALA A 228 1.14 -15.79 7.01
C ALA A 228 0.90 -14.59 7.95
N LEU A 229 -0.15 -14.64 8.76
CA LEU A 229 -0.44 -13.63 9.78
C LEU A 229 0.66 -13.57 10.85
N GLY A 230 1.16 -14.72 11.30
CA GLY A 230 2.27 -14.78 12.26
C GLY A 230 3.52 -14.07 11.75
N LEU A 231 3.88 -14.28 10.48
CA LEU A 231 5.02 -13.61 9.85
C LEU A 231 4.80 -12.09 9.73
N GLN A 232 3.60 -11.63 9.39
CA GLN A 232 3.27 -10.20 9.38
C GLN A 232 3.44 -9.57 10.77
N VAL A 233 2.93 -10.25 11.81
CA VAL A 233 3.05 -9.80 13.20
C VAL A 233 4.51 -9.76 13.67
N ILE A 234 5.38 -10.64 13.14
CA ILE A 234 6.82 -10.61 13.40
C ILE A 234 7.53 -9.47 12.65
N TRP A 235 7.15 -9.19 11.41
CA TRP A 235 7.76 -8.13 10.61
C TRP A 235 7.52 -6.73 11.18
N ILE A 236 6.33 -6.47 11.73
CA ILE A 236 5.99 -5.17 12.31
C ILE A 236 6.98 -4.71 13.39
N PRO A 237 7.27 -5.47 14.46
CA PRO A 237 8.24 -5.07 15.48
C PRO A 237 9.67 -5.00 14.93
N ILE A 238 10.06 -5.90 14.01
CA ILE A 238 11.38 -5.84 13.36
C ILE A 238 11.55 -4.49 12.64
N LEU A 239 10.58 -4.11 11.81
CA LEU A 239 10.60 -2.84 11.09
C LEU A 239 10.50 -1.65 12.05
N ALA A 240 9.66 -1.72 13.08
CA ALA A 240 9.54 -0.66 14.07
C ALA A 240 10.87 -0.41 14.80
N CYS A 241 11.58 -1.48 15.21
CA CYS A 241 12.91 -1.38 15.81
C CYS A 241 13.94 -0.78 14.83
N PHE A 242 13.92 -1.24 13.58
CA PHE A 242 14.79 -0.70 12.53
C PHE A 242 14.55 0.81 12.31
N ILE A 243 13.28 1.24 12.25
CA ILE A 243 12.91 2.64 12.07
C ILE A 243 13.25 3.47 13.29
N ALA A 244 13.08 2.94 14.51
CA ALA A 244 13.52 3.62 15.73
C ALA A 244 15.03 3.85 15.74
N ALA A 245 15.81 2.86 15.28
CA ALA A 245 17.26 2.98 15.12
C ALA A 245 17.61 4.04 14.06
N LEU A 246 16.99 4.00 12.88
CA LEU A 246 17.17 5.02 11.84
C LEU A 246 16.82 6.42 12.35
N TRP A 247 15.71 6.57 13.06
CA TRP A 247 15.28 7.83 13.65
C TRP A 247 16.29 8.37 14.66
N SER A 248 16.87 7.50 15.49
CA SER A 248 17.90 7.91 16.46
C SER A 248 19.14 8.49 15.79
N GLN A 249 19.52 7.98 14.61
CA GLN A 249 20.63 8.49 13.82
C GLN A 249 20.24 9.77 13.08
N ALA A 250 19.04 9.80 12.48
CA ALA A 250 18.51 10.95 11.77
C ALA A 250 18.42 12.21 12.65
N LYS A 251 18.00 12.07 13.91
CA LYS A 251 17.93 13.18 14.87
C LYS A 251 19.26 13.90 15.07
N ARG A 252 20.40 13.20 14.98
CA ARG A 252 21.74 13.81 15.12
C ARG A 252 22.11 14.70 13.94
N ARG A 253 21.43 14.55 12.80
CA ARG A 253 21.64 15.31 11.57
C ARG A 253 20.57 16.38 11.34
N ILE A 254 19.69 16.61 12.32
CA ILE A 254 18.81 17.78 12.29
C ILE A 254 19.70 19.01 12.49
N VAL A 255 20.30 19.47 11.39
CA VAL A 255 20.92 20.78 11.31
C VAL A 255 19.76 21.73 11.15
N ILE A 256 19.49 22.52 12.20
CA ILE A 256 18.55 23.62 12.13
C ILE A 256 19.17 24.62 11.16
N PHE A 257 18.74 24.59 9.89
CA PHE A 257 18.98 25.70 8.98
C PHE A 257 18.04 26.84 9.41
N GLY A 258 18.48 27.60 10.41
CA GLY A 258 17.79 28.79 10.89
C GLY A 258 18.62 29.41 12.00
N GLY A 259 19.08 30.64 11.78
CA GLY A 259 19.82 31.43 12.77
C GLY A 259 19.03 31.74 14.04
#